data_AF-D4DRG7-F1
#
_entry.id   AF-D4DRG7-F1
#
_cell.length_a   1.000
_cell.length_b   1.000
_cell.length_c   1.000
_cell.angle_alpha   90.00
_cell.angle_beta   90.00
_cell.angle_gamma   90.00
#
_symmetry.space_group_name_H-M   'P 1'
#
loop_
_entity.id
_entity.type
_entity.pdbx_description
1 polymer ?
#
loop_
_entity_poly.entity_id
_entity_poly.type
_entity_poly.pdbx_seq_one_letter_code
_entity_poly.pdbx_strand_id
1 'polypeptide(L)'
;MMPSENRFPGFRRPFQEKNMQQPDNPDRRKLLKTAAAVSAAAALTACGQGGQSAQTASSPESKAAADCSSNGSHSQTSYDCYGVHQAGITTPHQTFGILCAFDVTVSDISQLINYFRTLTARIEFLTKGGELVDGDEKLPPAGSGLLGKTVPPDGLTVTVSVGASLFDARFGLGGKKPKHLQEMKDFPNDKLQKEWCDGDIGIQICAFSPETCQNALRDIIKNTAKYAITRWSLDGWLPKAEPGAIASRNLLGFRDGTANPDVSKPEIADQVLWTGVASNSLDEPAWTKNGSYQAIRIIRHFVEFWDRTPLQEQQAIFGREKYSGAPLGMKKEGDIPDYAKDPEGKAVPTDSHIRLGNPRDPEFMKKHLLFRRPFNYSMGLAKSGQLDVGLILVMYQANLADGFIFVQNLLNLEPLEEYISPFGGGYFFTLPGVEKGSFLGQSLLLDK
;
A
#
# COMPACT_ATOMS: atom_id res chain seq x y z
N MET A 1 33.30 59.87 -3.17
CA MET A 1 32.23 60.66 -2.50
C MET A 1 31.03 59.76 -2.26
N MET A 2 30.17 60.12 -1.30
CA MET A 2 28.95 59.38 -0.93
C MET A 2 27.71 59.85 -1.74
N PRO A 3 26.53 59.19 -1.62
CA PRO A 3 25.51 59.18 -2.69
C PRO A 3 24.41 60.26 -2.55
N SER A 4 23.50 60.28 -3.52
CA SER A 4 22.23 61.03 -3.49
C SER A 4 21.05 60.11 -3.14
N GLU A 5 20.36 60.40 -2.02
CA GLU A 5 19.04 59.80 -1.72
C GLU A 5 17.89 60.60 -2.34
N ASN A 6 16.77 59.92 -2.60
CA ASN A 6 15.36 60.39 -2.44
C ASN A 6 14.45 59.17 -2.72
N ARG A 7 13.71 58.52 -1.80
CA ARG A 7 13.04 58.87 -0.52
C ARG A 7 11.68 59.57 -0.70
N PHE A 8 10.57 58.79 -0.73
CA PHE A 8 9.20 59.10 -0.26
C PHE A 8 8.25 57.89 -0.56
N PRO A 9 7.09 57.74 0.10
CA PRO A 9 6.77 58.01 1.50
C PRO A 9 6.30 56.71 2.24
N GLY A 10 6.28 56.71 3.57
CA GLY A 10 5.89 55.54 4.37
C GLY A 10 4.41 55.49 4.74
N PHE A 11 3.80 54.29 4.69
CA PHE A 11 2.46 54.02 5.26
C PHE A 11 2.61 53.20 6.56
N ARG A 12 2.57 53.86 7.72
CA ARG A 12 2.41 53.17 9.02
C ARG A 12 0.93 52.90 9.27
N ARG A 13 0.55 51.65 9.47
CA ARG A 13 -0.70 51.29 10.19
C ARG A 13 -0.33 50.96 11.64
N PRO A 14 -1.06 51.46 12.65
CA PRO A 14 -0.82 51.09 14.04
C PRO A 14 -1.28 49.65 14.28
N PHE A 15 -0.43 48.86 14.93
CA PHE A 15 -0.85 47.58 15.51
C PHE A 15 -1.60 47.90 16.82
N GLN A 16 -2.88 47.55 16.91
CA GLN A 16 -3.58 47.59 18.19
C GLN A 16 -3.38 46.27 18.92
N GLU A 17 -2.67 46.31 20.05
CA GLU A 17 -2.67 45.20 21.01
C GLU A 17 -4.08 45.07 21.60
N LYS A 18 -4.73 43.95 21.32
CA LYS A 18 -5.92 43.51 22.07
C LYS A 18 -5.47 42.48 23.09
N ASN A 19 -5.58 42.84 24.37
CA ASN A 19 -5.44 41.89 25.47
C ASN A 19 -6.42 40.73 25.27
N MET A 20 -5.88 39.53 25.03
CA MET A 20 -6.57 38.27 25.30
C MET A 20 -5.88 37.61 26.48
N GLN A 21 -6.62 37.43 27.57
CA GLN A 21 -6.11 36.81 28.79
C GLN A 21 -5.82 35.33 28.50
N GLN A 22 -4.66 34.84 28.94
CA GLN A 22 -4.41 33.40 28.98
C GLN A 22 -5.33 32.76 30.03
N PRO A 23 -6.03 31.65 29.72
CA PRO A 23 -6.66 30.84 30.76
C PRO A 23 -5.58 30.08 31.53
N ASP A 24 -5.57 30.21 32.86
CA ASP A 24 -4.67 29.46 33.73
C ASP A 24 -4.86 27.95 33.59
N ASN A 25 -3.75 27.21 33.64
CA ASN A 25 -3.71 25.76 33.46
C ASN A 25 -3.48 25.05 34.82
N PRO A 26 -4.53 24.54 35.50
CA PRO A 26 -4.38 23.87 36.80
C PRO A 26 -3.75 22.48 36.68
N ASP A 27 -2.92 22.16 37.66
CA ASP A 27 -1.97 21.04 37.64
C ASP A 27 -2.63 19.65 37.56
N ARG A 28 -2.15 18.78 36.65
CA ARG A 28 -2.69 17.42 36.41
C ARG A 28 -2.23 16.39 37.46
N ARG A 29 -2.30 16.73 38.76
CA ARG A 29 -1.92 15.85 39.87
C ARG A 29 -2.80 16.01 41.13
N LYS A 30 -4.08 15.60 41.05
CA LYS A 30 -4.89 15.01 42.17
C LYS A 30 -6.34 14.75 41.72
N LEU A 31 -6.63 13.54 41.23
CA LEU A 31 -8.02 13.07 41.10
C LEU A 31 -8.10 11.53 41.23
N LEU A 32 -7.64 11.05 42.39
CA LEU A 32 -7.73 9.66 42.83
C LEU A 32 -7.97 9.65 44.34
N LYS A 33 -9.25 9.63 44.77
CA LYS A 33 -9.77 9.05 46.03
C LYS A 33 -11.27 9.30 46.24
N THR A 34 -11.89 8.33 46.92
CA THR A 34 -13.10 8.42 47.77
C THR A 34 -14.39 9.05 47.22
N ALA A 35 -15.36 8.19 46.88
CA ALA A 35 -16.66 8.13 47.56
C ALA A 35 -17.19 6.69 47.52
N ALA A 36 -17.71 6.15 48.65
CA ALA A 36 -18.29 4.81 48.73
C ALA A 36 -19.26 4.70 49.91
N ALA A 37 -20.37 3.95 49.73
CA ALA A 37 -21.52 3.80 50.65
C ALA A 37 -22.28 5.12 50.94
N VAL A 38 -23.57 5.15 51.33
CA VAL A 38 -24.60 4.13 51.69
C VAL A 38 -25.94 4.54 50.99
N SER A 39 -27.16 3.97 51.11
CA SER A 39 -27.79 2.88 51.89
C SER A 39 -29.08 2.36 51.21
N ALA A 40 -29.71 1.33 51.78
CA ALA A 40 -31.07 0.85 51.47
C ALA A 40 -32.17 1.80 52.07
N ALA A 41 -33.50 1.56 52.01
CA ALA A 41 -34.38 0.46 51.56
C ALA A 41 -35.74 1.07 51.06
N ALA A 42 -36.85 0.40 50.70
CA ALA A 42 -37.32 -1.00 50.70
C ALA A 42 -38.17 -1.23 49.40
N ALA A 43 -39.20 -2.06 49.21
CA ALA A 43 -40.03 -3.04 49.96
C ALA A 43 -40.53 -4.10 48.92
N LEU A 44 -40.73 -5.40 49.20
CA LEU A 44 -41.64 -6.13 50.10
C LEU A 44 -43.15 -6.09 49.76
N THR A 45 -43.60 -7.09 48.99
CA THR A 45 -44.90 -7.80 49.14
C THR A 45 -44.72 -9.26 48.70
N ALA A 46 -45.46 -10.21 49.26
CA ALA A 46 -45.22 -11.65 49.08
C ALA A 46 -46.51 -12.50 49.07
N CYS A 47 -46.49 -13.62 48.34
CA CYS A 47 -47.36 -14.81 48.43
C CYS A 47 -46.89 -15.85 47.38
N GLY A 48 -46.75 -17.15 47.64
CA GLY A 48 -46.79 -17.89 48.91
C GLY A 48 -46.54 -19.41 48.72
N GLN A 49 -45.76 -20.03 49.63
CA GLN A 49 -45.61 -21.47 49.96
C GLN A 49 -45.57 -22.55 48.85
N GLY A 50 -44.50 -23.38 48.82
CA GLY A 50 -44.37 -24.44 47.78
C GLY A 50 -43.38 -25.61 47.98
N GLY A 51 -42.83 -25.87 49.18
CA GLY A 51 -42.29 -27.19 49.55
C GLY A 51 -40.90 -27.68 49.05
N GLN A 52 -40.08 -28.10 50.03
CA GLN A 52 -39.05 -29.17 49.98
C GLN A 52 -37.68 -28.97 49.30
N SER A 53 -36.73 -29.74 49.88
CA SER A 53 -35.38 -30.10 49.43
C SER A 53 -34.31 -29.00 49.32
N ALA A 54 -33.27 -29.13 50.14
CA ALA A 54 -32.02 -28.40 49.97
C ALA A 54 -31.11 -29.15 49.00
N GLN A 55 -30.82 -28.55 47.85
CA GLN A 55 -29.64 -28.89 47.05
C GLN A 55 -28.72 -27.68 47.02
N THR A 56 -27.43 -27.92 47.22
CA THR A 56 -26.37 -26.91 47.09
C THR A 56 -26.33 -26.45 45.64
N ALA A 57 -26.87 -25.27 45.37
CA ALA A 57 -26.74 -24.61 44.08
C ALA A 57 -25.27 -24.25 43.85
N SER A 58 -24.55 -25.14 43.19
CA SER A 58 -23.27 -24.83 42.54
C SER A 58 -23.49 -23.62 41.64
N SER A 59 -22.74 -22.54 41.89
CA SER A 59 -22.70 -21.39 40.98
C SER A 59 -22.51 -21.90 39.55
N PRO A 60 -23.36 -21.52 38.57
CA PRO A 60 -23.06 -21.82 37.18
C PRO A 60 -21.78 -21.09 36.81
N GLU A 61 -20.67 -21.82 36.68
CA GLU A 61 -19.45 -21.29 36.10
C GLU A 61 -19.79 -20.64 34.76
N SER A 62 -19.57 -19.34 34.64
CA SER A 62 -19.93 -18.62 33.43
C SER A 62 -19.02 -19.07 32.29
N LYS A 63 -19.52 -20.03 31.49
CA LYS A 63 -19.01 -20.42 30.17
C LYS A 63 -19.21 -19.29 29.15
N ALA A 64 -18.70 -18.11 29.51
CA ALA A 64 -18.71 -16.86 28.76
C ALA A 64 -17.27 -16.47 28.36
N ALA A 65 -16.47 -17.48 28.01
CA ALA A 65 -15.08 -17.36 27.55
C ALA A 65 -14.76 -18.39 26.44
N ALA A 66 -15.79 -18.98 25.82
CA ALA A 66 -15.67 -20.15 24.93
C ALA A 66 -16.38 -19.95 23.58
N ASP A 67 -16.38 -18.72 23.05
CA ASP A 67 -16.76 -18.46 21.64
C ASP A 67 -16.02 -17.24 21.02
N CYS A 68 -14.82 -16.95 21.52
CA CYS A 68 -13.91 -15.91 21.00
C CYS A 68 -12.54 -16.47 20.59
N SER A 69 -12.39 -17.80 20.55
CA SER A 69 -11.10 -18.50 20.60
C SER A 69 -10.85 -19.39 19.38
N SER A 70 -11.05 -18.85 18.16
CA SER A 70 -10.95 -19.61 16.90
C SER A 70 -10.09 -18.96 15.81
N ASN A 71 -9.46 -17.80 16.04
CA ASN A 71 -8.51 -17.19 15.09
C ASN A 71 -7.56 -16.13 15.74
N GLY A 72 -7.01 -16.43 16.92
CA GLY A 72 -6.17 -15.49 17.69
C GLY A 72 -4.65 -15.61 17.47
N SER A 73 -4.20 -16.33 16.44
CA SER A 73 -2.78 -16.68 16.23
C SER A 73 -2.31 -16.38 14.80
N HIS A 74 -1.12 -15.79 14.66
CA HIS A 74 -0.46 -15.57 13.37
C HIS A 74 -0.30 -16.86 12.55
N SER A 75 -0.43 -16.72 11.24
CA SER A 75 -0.28 -17.86 10.32
C SER A 75 1.14 -18.38 10.28
N GLN A 76 1.27 -19.69 10.06
CA GLN A 76 2.54 -20.36 9.77
C GLN A 76 2.79 -20.49 8.26
N THR A 77 1.94 -19.89 7.42
CA THR A 77 2.22 -19.72 5.98
C THR A 77 3.47 -18.89 5.80
N SER A 78 4.46 -19.47 5.13
CA SER A 78 5.65 -18.77 4.63
C SER A 78 5.64 -18.80 3.11
N TYR A 79 6.07 -17.70 2.49
CA TYR A 79 6.38 -17.64 1.06
C TYR A 79 7.90 -17.54 0.91
N ASP A 80 8.47 -18.35 0.02
CA ASP A 80 9.92 -18.32 -0.17
C ASP A 80 10.36 -16.95 -0.73
N CYS A 81 11.47 -16.45 -0.20
CA CYS A 81 12.15 -15.25 -0.70
C CYS A 81 13.03 -15.57 -1.92
N TYR A 82 13.36 -16.85 -2.13
CA TYR A 82 14.14 -17.30 -3.28
C TYR A 82 13.26 -17.63 -4.49
N GLY A 83 13.82 -17.44 -5.69
CA GLY A 83 13.13 -17.76 -6.94
C GLY A 83 13.69 -17.03 -8.15
N VAL A 84 13.09 -17.27 -9.32
CA VAL A 84 13.40 -16.55 -10.58
C VAL A 84 12.88 -15.11 -10.55
N HIS A 85 11.77 -14.89 -9.83
CA HIS A 85 11.12 -13.61 -9.60
C HIS A 85 10.98 -13.40 -8.08
N GLN A 86 10.84 -12.14 -7.64
CA GLN A 86 10.54 -11.86 -6.23
C GLN A 86 9.09 -12.20 -5.87
N ALA A 87 8.90 -12.70 -4.65
CA ALA A 87 7.58 -12.85 -4.05
C ALA A 87 6.91 -11.48 -3.80
N GLY A 88 5.59 -11.48 -3.62
CA GLY A 88 4.75 -10.28 -3.47
C GLY A 88 4.24 -9.68 -4.78
N ILE A 89 4.61 -10.24 -5.94
CA ILE A 89 4.04 -9.88 -7.25
C ILE A 89 2.88 -10.84 -7.55
N THR A 90 3.17 -12.06 -8.02
CA THR A 90 2.21 -13.13 -8.32
C THR A 90 1.72 -13.89 -7.08
N THR A 91 2.35 -13.66 -5.91
CA THR A 91 1.90 -14.20 -4.63
C THR A 91 0.45 -13.78 -4.35
N PRO A 92 -0.43 -14.69 -3.88
CA PRO A 92 -1.81 -14.37 -3.51
C PRO A 92 -1.90 -13.12 -2.63
N HIS A 93 -2.90 -12.27 -2.91
CA HIS A 93 -2.96 -10.93 -2.35
C HIS A 93 -3.24 -10.97 -0.85
N GLN A 94 -2.25 -10.61 -0.02
CA GLN A 94 -2.40 -10.59 1.43
C GLN A 94 -3.25 -9.39 1.90
N THR A 95 -3.86 -9.51 3.08
CA THR A 95 -4.81 -8.54 3.64
C THR A 95 -4.20 -7.16 3.91
N PHE A 96 -2.92 -7.09 4.27
CA PHE A 96 -2.22 -5.86 4.65
C PHE A 96 -0.96 -5.65 3.82
N GLY A 97 -0.65 -4.39 3.58
CA GLY A 97 0.54 -3.95 2.90
C GLY A 97 1.11 -2.67 3.51
N ILE A 98 2.42 -2.48 3.39
CA ILE A 98 3.07 -1.19 3.55
C ILE A 98 3.88 -0.94 2.27
N LEU A 99 3.63 0.21 1.65
CA LEU A 99 4.46 0.71 0.56
C LEU A 99 5.34 1.81 1.12
N CYS A 100 6.64 1.71 0.92
CA CYS A 100 7.60 2.69 1.43
C CYS A 100 8.77 2.88 0.45
N ALA A 101 9.40 4.05 0.53
CA ALA A 101 10.60 4.37 -0.21
C ALA A 101 11.71 4.88 0.70
N PHE A 102 12.95 4.71 0.26
CA PHE A 102 14.16 5.09 0.98
C PHE A 102 15.11 5.86 0.07
N ASP A 103 15.77 6.88 0.62
CA ASP A 103 16.89 7.57 -0.01
C ASP A 103 18.22 7.02 0.55
N VAL A 104 19.14 6.65 -0.33
CA VAL A 104 20.44 6.05 0.02
C VAL A 104 21.44 7.16 0.36
N THR A 105 21.92 7.16 1.60
CA THR A 105 22.79 8.21 2.16
C THR A 105 24.28 7.92 2.00
N VAL A 106 24.66 6.70 1.64
CA VAL A 106 26.05 6.34 1.30
C VAL A 106 26.40 6.69 -0.14
N SER A 107 27.67 7.00 -0.39
CA SER A 107 28.21 7.43 -1.69
C SER A 107 29.28 6.47 -2.25
N ASP A 108 29.20 5.19 -1.88
CA ASP A 108 30.12 4.14 -2.35
C ASP A 108 29.36 2.86 -2.69
N ILE A 109 29.73 2.25 -3.80
CA ILE A 109 29.15 1.01 -4.33
C ILE A 109 29.33 -0.17 -3.34
N SER A 110 30.44 -0.21 -2.61
CA SER A 110 30.74 -1.27 -1.62
C SER A 110 29.76 -1.23 -0.45
N GLN A 111 29.41 -0.03 0.02
CA GLN A 111 28.36 0.17 1.02
C GLN A 111 26.96 -0.12 0.47
N LEU A 112 26.66 0.21 -0.80
CA LEU A 112 25.39 -0.17 -1.43
C LEU A 112 25.24 -1.69 -1.56
N ILE A 113 26.29 -2.40 -1.95
CA ILE A 113 26.36 -3.88 -1.94
C ILE A 113 26.08 -4.42 -0.53
N ASN A 114 26.66 -3.80 0.51
CA ASN A 114 26.43 -4.21 1.90
C ASN A 114 25.01 -3.86 2.40
N TYR A 115 24.36 -2.80 1.90
CA TYR A 115 22.93 -2.55 2.11
C TYR A 115 22.07 -3.70 1.56
N PHE A 116 22.23 -4.07 0.27
CA PHE A 116 21.42 -5.13 -0.34
C PHE A 116 21.68 -6.52 0.27
N ARG A 117 22.92 -6.83 0.67
CA ARG A 117 23.23 -8.04 1.46
C ARG A 117 22.53 -8.04 2.82
N THR A 118 22.57 -6.92 3.54
CA THR A 118 21.88 -6.77 4.83
C THR A 118 20.37 -6.93 4.66
N LEU A 119 19.79 -6.25 3.67
CA LEU A 119 18.37 -6.30 3.35
C LEU A 119 17.94 -7.74 2.99
N THR A 120 18.66 -8.42 2.10
CA THR A 120 18.34 -9.83 1.74
C THR A 120 18.39 -10.74 2.97
N ALA A 121 19.41 -10.62 3.83
CA ALA A 121 19.52 -11.42 5.05
C ALA A 121 18.42 -11.11 6.09
N ARG A 122 17.83 -9.91 6.10
CA ARG A 122 16.63 -9.61 6.90
C ARG A 122 15.38 -10.21 6.28
N ILE A 123 15.20 -10.08 4.96
CA ILE A 123 14.07 -10.71 4.24
C ILE A 123 14.08 -12.23 4.44
N GLU A 124 15.25 -12.88 4.29
CA GLU A 124 15.41 -14.33 4.50
C GLU A 124 14.97 -14.83 5.87
N PHE A 125 15.18 -14.04 6.92
CA PHE A 125 14.75 -14.32 8.29
C PHE A 125 13.26 -14.01 8.46
N LEU A 126 12.82 -12.83 8.03
CA LEU A 126 11.46 -12.34 8.26
C LEU A 126 10.41 -13.18 7.53
N THR A 127 10.61 -13.55 6.26
CA THR A 127 9.58 -14.32 5.51
C THR A 127 9.47 -15.78 5.95
N LYS A 128 10.51 -16.34 6.59
CA LYS A 128 10.50 -17.70 7.15
C LYS A 128 10.07 -17.75 8.61
N GLY A 129 10.23 -16.65 9.35
CA GLY A 129 10.11 -16.62 10.80
C GLY A 129 11.32 -17.23 11.51
N GLY A 130 11.37 -17.07 12.84
CA GLY A 130 12.46 -17.55 13.67
C GLY A 130 12.58 -16.83 15.00
N GLU A 131 13.44 -17.33 15.89
CA GLU A 131 13.71 -16.70 17.18
C GLU A 131 14.67 -15.51 17.03
N LEU A 132 14.35 -14.40 17.69
CA LEU A 132 15.24 -13.25 17.87
C LEU A 132 16.30 -13.60 18.92
N VAL A 133 17.56 -13.66 18.51
CA VAL A 133 18.69 -13.93 19.40
C VAL A 133 19.32 -12.63 19.84
N ASP A 134 19.01 -12.19 21.07
CA ASP A 134 19.62 -11.02 21.70
C ASP A 134 21.10 -11.26 22.09
N GLY A 135 21.85 -10.17 22.25
CA GLY A 135 23.29 -10.17 22.60
C GLY A 135 23.55 -9.95 24.10
N ASP A 136 24.53 -9.10 24.43
CA ASP A 136 24.70 -8.59 25.81
C ASP A 136 23.45 -7.77 26.20
N GLU A 137 22.89 -8.03 27.38
CA GLU A 137 21.70 -7.36 27.94
C GLU A 137 21.83 -5.83 28.03
N LYS A 138 23.06 -5.30 27.96
CA LYS A 138 23.36 -3.86 27.94
C LYS A 138 23.23 -3.21 26.56
N LEU A 139 23.04 -4.00 25.50
CA LEU A 139 22.87 -3.54 24.12
C LEU A 139 21.39 -3.49 23.72
N PRO A 140 21.02 -2.71 22.68
CA PRO A 140 19.66 -2.76 22.13
C PRO A 140 19.30 -4.17 21.63
N PRO A 141 18.05 -4.63 21.81
CA PRO A 141 17.64 -5.98 21.44
C PRO A 141 17.76 -6.24 19.93
N ALA A 142 17.75 -7.51 19.55
CA ALA A 142 17.91 -7.97 18.17
C ALA A 142 16.80 -7.44 17.25
N GLY A 143 15.54 -7.52 17.70
CA GLY A 143 14.36 -7.07 16.96
C GLY A 143 13.52 -6.05 17.72
N SER A 144 12.28 -5.86 17.26
CA SER A 144 11.36 -4.86 17.83
C SER A 144 10.55 -5.35 19.04
N GLY A 145 10.50 -6.68 19.24
CA GLY A 145 9.64 -7.34 20.23
C GLY A 145 8.14 -7.38 19.88
N LEU A 146 7.71 -6.76 18.77
CA LEU A 146 6.29 -6.58 18.43
C LEU A 146 5.51 -7.90 18.26
N LEU A 147 6.15 -8.94 17.74
CA LEU A 147 5.59 -10.29 17.57
C LEU A 147 6.08 -11.26 18.66
N GLY A 148 6.57 -10.74 19.79
CA GLY A 148 7.30 -11.52 20.79
C GLY A 148 8.72 -11.90 20.34
N LYS A 149 9.28 -12.95 20.96
CA LYS A 149 10.65 -13.41 20.68
C LYS A 149 10.74 -14.31 19.45
N THR A 150 9.70 -15.10 19.16
CA THR A 150 9.62 -15.96 17.97
C THR A 150 8.76 -15.30 16.92
N VAL A 151 9.39 -14.74 15.89
CA VAL A 151 8.73 -14.08 14.76
C VAL A 151 8.02 -15.15 13.90
N PRO A 152 6.69 -15.09 13.71
CA PRO A 152 5.98 -15.93 12.75
C PRO A 152 6.18 -15.42 11.31
N PRO A 153 6.06 -16.28 10.28
CA PRO A 153 6.14 -15.84 8.89
C PRO A 153 4.85 -15.12 8.43
N ASP A 154 3.67 -15.54 8.90
CA ASP A 154 2.38 -14.83 8.75
C ASP A 154 2.02 -14.33 7.34
N GLY A 155 2.39 -15.11 6.31
CA GLY A 155 2.18 -14.78 4.89
C GLY A 155 3.07 -13.65 4.36
N LEU A 156 4.14 -13.28 5.07
CA LEU A 156 5.00 -12.16 4.74
C LEU A 156 5.74 -12.34 3.41
N THR A 157 5.64 -11.32 2.55
CA THR A 157 6.53 -11.08 1.41
C THR A 157 7.13 -9.69 1.51
N VAL A 158 8.40 -9.56 1.14
CA VAL A 158 9.08 -8.26 0.96
C VAL A 158 9.62 -8.20 -0.46
N THR A 159 9.11 -7.27 -1.26
CA THR A 159 9.49 -7.06 -2.66
C THR A 159 10.32 -5.78 -2.77
N VAL A 160 11.52 -5.86 -3.33
CA VAL A 160 12.51 -4.76 -3.40
C VAL A 160 12.66 -4.25 -4.83
N SER A 161 12.55 -2.94 -4.98
CA SER A 161 12.63 -2.22 -6.25
C SER A 161 13.61 -1.06 -6.18
N VAL A 162 14.19 -0.67 -7.32
CA VAL A 162 15.15 0.46 -7.42
C VAL A 162 14.57 1.60 -8.24
N GLY A 163 14.63 2.82 -7.70
CA GLY A 163 14.14 4.02 -8.37
C GLY A 163 15.14 4.59 -9.37
N ALA A 164 14.69 5.54 -10.20
CA ALA A 164 15.52 6.14 -11.23
C ALA A 164 16.76 6.87 -10.68
N SER A 165 16.65 7.47 -9.49
CA SER A 165 17.72 8.24 -8.81
C SER A 165 18.91 7.37 -8.37
N LEU A 166 18.73 6.08 -8.10
CA LEU A 166 19.83 5.16 -7.75
C LEU A 166 20.86 5.01 -8.90
N PHE A 167 20.47 5.36 -10.13
CA PHE A 167 21.31 5.31 -11.32
C PHE A 167 21.99 6.64 -11.66
N ASP A 168 22.07 7.56 -10.70
CA ASP A 168 22.86 8.79 -10.82
C ASP A 168 24.39 8.54 -10.70
N ALA A 169 25.15 9.63 -10.55
CA ALA A 169 26.60 9.59 -10.49
C ALA A 169 27.20 8.93 -9.24
N ARG A 170 26.44 8.73 -8.15
CA ARG A 170 26.95 8.20 -6.84
C ARG A 170 27.62 6.83 -6.95
N PHE A 171 27.09 5.96 -7.80
CA PHE A 171 27.44 4.53 -7.82
C PHE A 171 28.00 4.05 -9.16
N GLY A 172 28.14 4.93 -10.15
CA GLY A 172 28.56 4.55 -11.51
C GLY A 172 27.54 3.72 -12.30
N LEU A 173 26.32 3.55 -11.78
CA LEU A 173 25.32 2.63 -12.33
C LEU A 173 24.56 3.16 -13.56
N GLY A 174 24.75 4.43 -13.95
CA GLY A 174 23.97 5.07 -15.03
C GLY A 174 23.94 4.31 -16.36
N GLY A 175 25.03 3.65 -16.75
CA GLY A 175 25.09 2.79 -17.95
C GLY A 175 24.29 1.48 -17.86
N LYS A 176 23.76 1.14 -16.68
CA LYS A 176 22.96 -0.05 -16.39
C LYS A 176 21.47 0.27 -16.14
N LYS A 177 21.05 1.53 -16.18
CA LYS A 177 19.67 1.92 -15.88
C LYS A 177 18.69 1.19 -16.83
N PRO A 178 17.59 0.59 -16.32
CA PRO A 178 16.55 0.02 -17.17
C PRO A 178 16.00 1.09 -18.12
N LYS A 179 15.78 0.72 -19.39
CA LYS A 179 15.55 1.61 -20.52
C LYS A 179 14.33 2.51 -20.33
N HIS A 180 13.27 1.96 -19.74
CA HIS A 180 12.02 2.66 -19.47
C HIS A 180 11.93 3.23 -18.04
N LEU A 181 12.97 3.09 -17.21
CA LEU A 181 12.99 3.67 -15.86
C LEU A 181 13.26 5.18 -15.91
N GLN A 182 12.33 5.94 -15.35
CA GLN A 182 12.39 7.41 -15.19
C GLN A 182 11.74 7.79 -13.86
N GLU A 183 12.02 8.97 -13.34
CA GLU A 183 11.29 9.54 -12.21
C GLU A 183 9.81 9.75 -12.58
N MET A 184 8.91 9.73 -11.60
CA MET A 184 7.49 9.95 -11.86
C MET A 184 7.24 11.39 -12.35
N LYS A 185 6.45 11.51 -13.42
CA LYS A 185 6.07 12.79 -14.03
C LYS A 185 4.61 13.08 -13.75
N ASP A 186 4.26 14.36 -13.69
CA ASP A 186 2.88 14.82 -13.54
C ASP A 186 2.00 14.41 -14.73
N PHE A 187 0.80 13.94 -14.41
CA PHE A 187 -0.36 13.87 -15.31
C PHE A 187 -1.33 15.05 -15.02
N PRO A 188 -2.31 15.38 -15.90
CA PRO A 188 -3.12 16.59 -15.77
C PRO A 188 -3.87 16.77 -14.43
N ASN A 189 -4.39 15.68 -13.85
CA ASN A 189 -5.06 15.74 -12.54
C ASN A 189 -4.10 15.68 -11.34
N ASP A 190 -2.79 15.53 -11.54
CA ASP A 190 -1.86 15.32 -10.44
C ASP A 190 -1.70 16.55 -9.54
N LYS A 191 -1.53 16.28 -8.24
CA LYS A 191 -1.24 17.23 -7.18
C LYS A 191 -0.06 16.72 -6.35
N LEU A 192 1.01 16.33 -7.05
CA LEU A 192 2.17 15.65 -6.47
C LEU A 192 2.81 16.46 -5.34
N GLN A 193 2.99 15.80 -4.20
CA GLN A 193 3.71 16.29 -3.03
C GLN A 193 5.09 15.62 -3.02
N LYS A 194 6.16 16.41 -3.10
CA LYS A 194 7.53 15.90 -3.33
C LYS A 194 7.99 14.93 -2.24
N GLU A 195 7.55 15.14 -1.01
CA GLU A 195 7.75 14.26 0.14
C GLU A 195 7.16 12.85 -0.04
N TRP A 196 6.09 12.72 -0.82
CA TRP A 196 5.40 11.45 -1.13
C TRP A 196 5.80 10.86 -2.50
N CYS A 197 6.78 11.42 -3.20
CA CYS A 197 7.16 11.02 -4.56
C CYS A 197 8.56 10.39 -4.63
N ASP A 198 8.67 9.28 -5.37
CA ASP A 198 9.89 8.56 -5.77
C ASP A 198 10.79 8.16 -4.59
N GLY A 199 12.09 7.93 -4.83
CA GLY A 199 13.10 7.48 -3.88
C GLY A 199 14.07 6.47 -4.52
N ASP A 200 15.25 6.28 -3.92
CA ASP A 200 16.27 5.37 -4.47
C ASP A 200 15.88 3.89 -4.42
N ILE A 201 15.25 3.47 -3.32
CA ILE A 201 14.79 2.08 -3.10
C ILE A 201 13.30 2.12 -2.76
N GLY A 202 12.47 1.40 -3.50
CA GLY A 202 11.08 1.11 -3.15
C GLY A 202 10.98 -0.26 -2.50
N ILE A 203 10.19 -0.39 -1.43
CA ILE A 203 9.91 -1.68 -0.77
C ILE A 203 8.40 -1.83 -0.58
N GLN A 204 7.86 -2.95 -1.07
CA GLN A 204 6.52 -3.43 -0.78
C GLN A 204 6.62 -4.55 0.26
N ILE A 205 6.00 -4.35 1.42
CA ILE A 205 5.89 -5.33 2.50
C ILE A 205 4.42 -5.77 2.55
N CYS A 206 4.10 -7.06 2.50
CA CYS A 206 2.71 -7.55 2.59
C CYS A 206 2.61 -8.79 3.47
N ALA A 207 1.60 -8.86 4.35
CA ALA A 207 1.37 -9.99 5.26
C ALA A 207 -0.12 -10.12 5.64
N PHE A 208 -0.47 -11.18 6.38
CA PHE A 208 -1.86 -11.43 6.80
C PHE A 208 -2.29 -10.59 8.02
N SER A 209 -1.36 -9.98 8.76
CA SER A 209 -1.62 -8.98 9.82
C SER A 209 -0.81 -7.69 9.62
N PRO A 210 -1.29 -6.53 10.11
CA PRO A 210 -0.56 -5.27 10.00
C PRO A 210 0.66 -5.22 10.92
N GLU A 211 0.61 -5.84 12.10
CA GLU A 211 1.74 -5.93 13.03
C GLU A 211 2.91 -6.74 12.46
N THR A 212 2.67 -7.76 11.62
CA THR A 212 3.75 -8.42 10.87
C THR A 212 4.41 -7.47 9.88
N CYS A 213 3.62 -6.67 9.14
CA CYS A 213 4.15 -5.66 8.22
C CYS A 213 4.98 -4.60 8.96
N GLN A 214 4.47 -4.09 10.07
CA GLN A 214 5.15 -3.10 10.91
C GLN A 214 6.41 -3.66 11.60
N ASN A 215 6.42 -4.94 12.01
CA ASN A 215 7.63 -5.57 12.53
C ASN A 215 8.71 -5.68 11.45
N ALA A 216 8.34 -6.09 10.23
CA ALA A 216 9.26 -6.19 9.11
C ALA A 216 9.84 -4.82 8.71
N LEU A 217 9.00 -3.77 8.63
CA LEU A 217 9.45 -2.41 8.36
C LEU A 217 10.46 -1.92 9.42
N ARG A 218 10.11 -2.05 10.71
CA ARG A 218 10.96 -1.62 11.82
C ARG A 218 12.28 -2.38 11.89
N ASP A 219 12.28 -3.67 11.55
CA ASP A 219 13.50 -4.48 11.47
C ASP A 219 14.39 -4.03 10.30
N ILE A 220 13.83 -3.83 9.11
CA ILE A 220 14.56 -3.34 7.93
C ILE A 220 15.18 -1.97 8.23
N ILE A 221 14.43 -1.03 8.79
CA ILE A 221 14.93 0.30 9.21
C ILE A 221 16.08 0.13 10.22
N LYS A 222 15.87 -0.62 11.31
CA LYS A 222 16.89 -0.84 12.37
C LYS A 222 18.21 -1.38 11.81
N ASN A 223 18.15 -2.32 10.87
CA ASN A 223 19.34 -2.97 10.32
C ASN A 223 19.99 -2.20 9.17
N THR A 224 19.29 -1.25 8.53
CA THR A 224 19.80 -0.50 7.36
C THR A 224 20.02 1.00 7.56
N ALA A 225 19.64 1.57 8.72
CA ALA A 225 19.71 3.02 9.02
C ALA A 225 21.08 3.71 8.82
N LYS A 226 22.19 2.96 8.72
CA LYS A 226 23.53 3.50 8.38
C LYS A 226 23.79 3.64 6.87
N TYR A 227 22.87 3.20 6.03
CA TYR A 227 23.01 3.18 4.57
C TYR A 227 21.93 4.01 3.85
N ALA A 228 20.72 4.10 4.44
CA ALA A 228 19.57 4.75 3.84
C ALA A 228 18.61 5.27 4.91
N ILE A 229 17.78 6.25 4.54
CA ILE A 229 16.72 6.83 5.38
C ILE A 229 15.36 6.60 4.74
N THR A 230 14.32 6.36 5.54
CA THR A 230 12.94 6.31 5.03
C THR A 230 12.53 7.69 4.52
N ARG A 231 12.04 7.73 3.29
CA ARG A 231 11.58 8.93 2.60
C ARG A 231 10.08 9.14 2.81
N TRP A 232 9.29 8.12 2.49
CA TRP A 232 7.87 8.01 2.81
C TRP A 232 7.49 6.56 3.09
N SER A 233 6.39 6.36 3.80
CA SER A 233 5.80 5.06 4.10
C SER A 233 4.30 5.23 4.26
N LEU A 234 3.50 4.33 3.69
CA LEU A 234 2.05 4.34 3.79
C LEU A 234 1.50 2.93 3.98
N ASP A 235 0.78 2.75 5.09
CA ASP A 235 0.08 1.52 5.44
C ASP A 235 -1.23 1.39 4.64
N GLY A 236 -1.51 0.18 4.17
CA GLY A 236 -2.67 -0.14 3.35
C GLY A 236 -3.27 -1.52 3.66
N TRP A 237 -4.53 -1.70 3.26
CA TRP A 237 -5.33 -2.88 3.59
C TRP A 237 -6.34 -3.21 2.49
N LEU A 238 -6.78 -4.47 2.48
CA LEU A 238 -7.87 -4.96 1.64
C LEU A 238 -9.09 -5.34 2.49
N PRO A 239 -10.32 -4.95 2.12
CA PRO A 239 -11.51 -5.59 2.66
C PRO A 239 -11.56 -7.05 2.21
N LYS A 240 -12.17 -7.90 3.04
CA LYS A 240 -12.50 -9.28 2.66
C LYS A 240 -13.42 -9.27 1.44
N ALA A 241 -13.11 -10.08 0.44
CA ALA A 241 -13.99 -10.28 -0.71
C ALA A 241 -15.33 -10.90 -0.28
N GLU A 242 -16.39 -10.59 -1.04
CA GLU A 242 -17.70 -11.20 -0.85
C GLU A 242 -17.67 -12.67 -1.31
N PRO A 243 -18.45 -13.59 -0.72
CA PRO A 243 -18.48 -14.99 -1.14
C PRO A 243 -18.80 -15.14 -2.63
N GLY A 244 -17.84 -15.68 -3.40
CA GLY A 244 -17.98 -15.86 -4.86
C GLY A 244 -17.65 -14.62 -5.71
N ALA A 245 -17.19 -13.52 -5.13
CA ALA A 245 -16.59 -12.42 -5.89
C ALA A 245 -15.19 -12.79 -6.41
N ILE A 246 -14.82 -12.24 -7.57
CA ILE A 246 -13.48 -12.39 -8.16
C ILE A 246 -12.51 -11.40 -7.50
N ALA A 247 -12.98 -10.21 -7.13
CA ALA A 247 -12.18 -9.18 -6.48
C ALA A 247 -12.81 -8.58 -5.21
N SER A 248 -11.94 -8.15 -4.29
CA SER A 248 -12.28 -7.29 -3.14
C SER A 248 -12.73 -5.90 -3.60
N ARG A 249 -13.33 -5.11 -2.70
CA ARG A 249 -13.74 -3.72 -2.98
C ARG A 249 -12.62 -2.71 -2.72
N ASN A 250 -12.68 -1.57 -3.43
CA ASN A 250 -11.97 -0.35 -3.07
C ASN A 250 -12.87 0.60 -2.25
N LEU A 251 -12.32 1.70 -1.75
CA LEU A 251 -13.06 2.69 -0.93
C LEU A 251 -14.09 3.54 -1.69
N LEU A 252 -14.19 3.45 -3.02
CA LEU A 252 -15.34 3.96 -3.77
C LEU A 252 -16.50 2.93 -3.79
N GLY A 253 -16.28 1.74 -3.23
CA GLY A 253 -17.25 0.66 -3.08
C GLY A 253 -17.38 -0.25 -4.30
N PHE A 254 -16.49 -0.13 -5.30
CA PHE A 254 -16.48 -0.97 -6.50
C PHE A 254 -15.53 -2.17 -6.32
N ARG A 255 -15.82 -3.31 -6.98
CA ARG A 255 -14.91 -4.47 -7.02
C ARG A 255 -13.68 -4.13 -7.88
N ASP A 256 -12.49 -4.36 -7.34
CA ASP A 256 -11.23 -3.84 -7.86
C ASP A 256 -10.19 -4.96 -8.02
N GLY A 257 -10.01 -5.43 -9.26
CA GLY A 257 -9.16 -6.57 -9.61
C GLY A 257 -9.76 -7.48 -10.68
N THR A 258 -11.08 -7.43 -10.87
CA THR A 258 -11.89 -8.28 -11.76
C THR A 258 -11.31 -8.52 -13.15
N ALA A 259 -10.72 -7.49 -13.77
CA ALA A 259 -10.22 -7.52 -15.15
C ALA A 259 -8.68 -7.59 -15.24
N ASN A 260 -7.99 -7.91 -14.13
CA ASN A 260 -6.55 -8.18 -14.17
C ASN A 260 -6.24 -9.40 -15.06
N PRO A 261 -5.06 -9.44 -15.70
CA PRO A 261 -4.54 -10.67 -16.28
C PRO A 261 -4.30 -11.71 -15.17
N ASP A 262 -4.63 -12.98 -15.46
CA ASP A 262 -4.45 -14.09 -14.52
C ASP A 262 -2.98 -14.55 -14.49
N VAL A 263 -2.16 -13.75 -13.82
CA VAL A 263 -0.71 -13.99 -13.63
C VAL A 263 -0.39 -15.14 -12.67
N SER A 264 -1.39 -15.93 -12.24
CA SER A 264 -1.14 -17.26 -11.66
C SER A 264 -0.73 -18.28 -12.73
N LYS A 265 -1.08 -18.02 -14.00
CA LYS A 265 -0.66 -18.80 -15.16
C LYS A 265 0.70 -18.27 -15.68
N PRO A 266 1.75 -19.11 -15.77
CA PRO A 266 3.08 -18.68 -16.22
C PRO A 266 3.06 -18.00 -17.59
N GLU A 267 2.29 -18.51 -18.55
CA GLU A 267 2.22 -17.97 -19.90
C GLU A 267 1.60 -16.56 -19.98
N ILE A 268 0.76 -16.19 -19.01
CA ILE A 268 0.20 -14.84 -18.87
C ILE A 268 1.17 -13.94 -18.09
N ALA A 269 1.84 -14.48 -17.07
CA ALA A 269 2.89 -13.76 -16.33
C ALA A 269 4.07 -13.38 -17.24
N ASP A 270 4.53 -14.30 -18.10
CA ASP A 270 5.58 -14.11 -19.10
C ASP A 270 5.21 -13.06 -20.15
N GLN A 271 3.92 -12.94 -20.52
CA GLN A 271 3.45 -11.90 -21.44
C GLN A 271 3.38 -10.50 -20.78
N VAL A 272 3.01 -10.43 -19.50
CA VAL A 272 2.63 -9.15 -18.85
C VAL A 272 3.70 -8.59 -17.92
N LEU A 273 4.34 -9.42 -17.10
CA LEU A 273 5.10 -8.98 -15.93
C LEU A 273 6.61 -8.87 -16.18
N TRP A 274 7.19 -9.83 -16.89
CA TRP A 274 8.62 -10.12 -16.78
C TRP A 274 9.46 -9.44 -17.87
N THR A 275 10.29 -8.49 -17.43
CA THR A 275 11.25 -7.78 -18.27
C THR A 275 12.29 -8.77 -18.85
N GLY A 276 12.66 -8.62 -20.13
CA GLY A 276 13.55 -9.56 -20.82
C GLY A 276 12.94 -10.94 -21.10
N VAL A 277 11.61 -11.06 -20.97
CA VAL A 277 10.79 -12.25 -21.32
C VAL A 277 9.61 -11.82 -22.17
N ALA A 278 8.84 -10.83 -21.72
CA ALA A 278 7.73 -10.26 -22.50
C ALA A 278 8.24 -9.59 -23.79
N SER A 279 7.50 -9.76 -24.88
CA SER A 279 7.89 -9.32 -26.23
C SER A 279 8.09 -7.80 -26.38
N ASN A 280 7.52 -7.00 -25.48
CA ASN A 280 7.69 -5.55 -25.42
C ASN A 280 8.88 -5.09 -24.52
N SER A 281 9.75 -6.01 -24.09
CA SER A 281 10.83 -5.73 -23.11
C SER A 281 12.17 -6.44 -23.41
N LEU A 282 12.37 -6.89 -24.65
CA LEU A 282 13.52 -7.72 -25.05
C LEU A 282 14.82 -6.93 -25.30
N ASP A 283 14.76 -5.60 -25.26
CA ASP A 283 15.85 -4.65 -25.55
C ASP A 283 16.38 -3.93 -24.31
N GLU A 284 16.16 -4.54 -23.14
CA GLU A 284 16.56 -4.08 -21.81
C GLU A 284 17.95 -4.61 -21.39
N PRO A 285 18.67 -3.94 -20.45
CA PRO A 285 19.97 -4.41 -19.96
C PRO A 285 19.87 -5.82 -19.35
N ALA A 286 20.77 -6.73 -19.71
CA ALA A 286 20.63 -8.17 -19.42
C ALA A 286 20.43 -8.53 -17.93
N TRP A 287 20.91 -7.69 -16.98
CA TRP A 287 20.70 -7.90 -15.55
C TRP A 287 19.24 -7.76 -15.10
N THR A 288 18.41 -7.02 -15.85
CA THR A 288 17.00 -6.76 -15.56
C THR A 288 16.10 -7.97 -15.79
N LYS A 289 16.59 -8.99 -16.50
CA LYS A 289 15.76 -10.12 -16.92
C LYS A 289 15.10 -10.81 -15.72
N ASN A 290 13.81 -11.10 -15.84
CA ASN A 290 12.92 -11.66 -14.81
C ASN A 290 12.54 -10.67 -13.68
N GLY A 291 13.04 -9.43 -13.70
CA GLY A 291 12.47 -8.32 -12.94
C GLY A 291 11.18 -7.79 -13.57
N SER A 292 10.64 -6.70 -13.02
CA SER A 292 9.40 -6.07 -13.50
C SER A 292 9.40 -4.58 -13.18
N TYR A 293 8.78 -3.74 -14.01
CA TYR A 293 8.54 -2.35 -13.63
C TYR A 293 7.38 -2.25 -12.65
N GLN A 294 7.58 -1.49 -11.58
CA GLN A 294 6.58 -1.18 -10.56
C GLN A 294 6.22 0.30 -10.63
N ALA A 295 4.96 0.59 -10.93
CA ALA A 295 4.39 1.92 -10.77
C ALA A 295 3.56 1.95 -9.49
N ILE A 296 3.86 2.89 -8.58
CA ILE A 296 3.05 3.17 -7.39
C ILE A 296 2.40 4.53 -7.59
N ARG A 297 1.11 4.65 -7.29
CA ARG A 297 0.37 5.91 -7.27
C ARG A 297 -0.44 5.98 -5.98
N ILE A 298 -0.25 7.03 -5.19
CA ILE A 298 -1.06 7.30 -4.00
C ILE A 298 -2.15 8.29 -4.41
N ILE A 299 -3.38 7.79 -4.42
CA ILE A 299 -4.55 8.44 -5.01
C ILE A 299 -5.56 8.69 -3.91
N ARG A 300 -5.78 9.95 -3.53
CA ARG A 300 -6.83 10.31 -2.58
C ARG A 300 -8.21 10.18 -3.24
N HIS A 301 -9.20 9.71 -2.49
CA HIS A 301 -10.60 9.68 -2.91
C HIS A 301 -11.40 10.77 -2.19
N PHE A 302 -12.25 11.50 -2.90
CA PHE A 302 -13.17 12.50 -2.34
C PHE A 302 -14.49 11.85 -1.90
N VAL A 303 -14.38 10.92 -0.94
CA VAL A 303 -15.46 9.99 -0.57
C VAL A 303 -16.76 10.67 -0.14
N GLU A 304 -16.73 11.82 0.56
CA GLU A 304 -17.97 12.49 0.96
C GLU A 304 -18.67 13.21 -0.20
N PHE A 305 -17.98 13.47 -1.31
CA PHE A 305 -18.61 13.94 -2.54
C PHE A 305 -19.20 12.74 -3.30
N TRP A 306 -18.38 11.70 -3.50
CA TRP A 306 -18.79 10.45 -4.14
C TRP A 306 -20.02 9.79 -3.51
N ASP A 307 -20.11 9.70 -2.18
CA ASP A 307 -21.25 9.09 -1.48
C ASP A 307 -22.56 9.90 -1.60
N ARG A 308 -22.51 11.08 -2.24
CA ARG A 308 -23.69 11.89 -2.61
C ARG A 308 -24.02 11.83 -4.10
N THR A 309 -23.11 11.29 -4.92
CA THR A 309 -23.30 11.06 -6.36
C THR A 309 -24.37 10.01 -6.62
N PRO A 310 -25.30 10.20 -7.58
CA PRO A 310 -26.28 9.20 -7.96
C PRO A 310 -25.65 7.85 -8.35
N LEU A 311 -26.24 6.74 -7.91
CA LEU A 311 -25.72 5.39 -8.22
C LEU A 311 -25.55 5.14 -9.72
N GLN A 312 -26.47 5.63 -10.55
CA GLN A 312 -26.37 5.52 -12.02
C GLN A 312 -25.12 6.22 -12.57
N GLU A 313 -24.77 7.38 -12.01
CA GLU A 313 -23.60 8.17 -12.42
C GLU A 313 -22.31 7.47 -11.95
N GLN A 314 -22.25 7.04 -10.68
CA GLN A 314 -21.13 6.23 -10.17
C GLN A 314 -20.86 4.98 -11.04
N GLN A 315 -21.92 4.32 -11.48
CA GLN A 315 -21.86 3.13 -12.33
C GLN A 315 -21.47 3.45 -13.79
N ALA A 316 -21.91 4.60 -14.32
CA ALA A 316 -21.51 5.10 -15.63
C ALA A 316 -20.01 5.45 -15.66
N ILE A 317 -19.51 6.20 -14.65
CA ILE A 317 -18.10 6.56 -14.46
C ILE A 317 -17.21 5.31 -14.48
N PHE A 318 -17.58 4.26 -13.73
CA PHE A 318 -16.81 3.01 -13.71
C PHE A 318 -17.05 2.08 -14.90
N GLY A 319 -18.19 2.18 -15.61
CA GLY A 319 -18.60 1.23 -16.64
C GLY A 319 -19.01 -0.15 -16.10
N ARG A 320 -19.34 -0.25 -14.80
CA ARG A 320 -19.76 -1.49 -14.12
C ARG A 320 -20.91 -1.26 -13.14
N GLU A 321 -21.68 -2.32 -12.89
CA GLU A 321 -22.66 -2.40 -11.80
C GLU A 321 -21.94 -2.45 -10.44
N LYS A 322 -22.25 -1.52 -9.53
CA LYS A 322 -21.49 -1.33 -8.27
C LYS A 322 -21.52 -2.58 -7.40
N TYR A 323 -22.69 -3.20 -7.25
CA TYR A 323 -22.88 -4.33 -6.34
C TYR A 323 -22.42 -5.66 -6.93
N SER A 324 -22.88 -6.03 -8.13
CA SER A 324 -22.54 -7.31 -8.77
C SER A 324 -21.14 -7.33 -9.39
N GLY A 325 -20.53 -6.16 -9.63
CA GLY A 325 -19.27 -6.02 -10.34
C GLY A 325 -19.35 -6.35 -11.83
N ALA A 326 -20.53 -6.62 -12.40
CA ALA A 326 -20.69 -6.92 -13.83
C ALA A 326 -20.44 -5.67 -14.71
N PRO A 327 -20.00 -5.79 -15.96
CA PRO A 327 -20.13 -4.72 -16.94
C PRO A 327 -21.61 -4.29 -17.08
N LEU A 328 -21.86 -3.02 -17.37
CA LEU A 328 -23.22 -2.51 -17.54
C LEU A 328 -23.97 -3.29 -18.63
N GLY A 329 -25.23 -3.65 -18.36
CA GLY A 329 -26.05 -4.49 -19.23
C GLY A 329 -25.71 -5.99 -19.22
N MET A 330 -24.66 -6.43 -18.49
CA MET A 330 -24.28 -7.83 -18.33
C MET A 330 -24.71 -8.38 -16.95
N LYS A 331 -24.36 -9.64 -16.61
CA LYS A 331 -24.98 -10.34 -15.45
C LYS A 331 -23.99 -10.82 -14.38
N LYS A 332 -22.73 -11.05 -14.72
CA LYS A 332 -21.70 -11.56 -13.80
C LYS A 332 -20.47 -10.67 -13.82
N GLU A 333 -19.77 -10.64 -12.69
CA GLU A 333 -18.50 -9.92 -12.55
C GLU A 333 -17.49 -10.26 -13.66
N GLY A 334 -17.31 -11.56 -13.94
CA GLY A 334 -16.42 -12.08 -14.97
C GLY A 334 -16.97 -12.06 -16.40
N ASP A 335 -18.13 -11.44 -16.65
CA ASP A 335 -18.58 -11.20 -18.03
C ASP A 335 -17.63 -10.20 -18.72
N ILE A 336 -17.36 -10.41 -20.01
CA ILE A 336 -16.44 -9.58 -20.82
C ILE A 336 -17.28 -8.71 -21.77
N PRO A 337 -17.18 -7.37 -21.71
CA PRO A 337 -17.89 -6.50 -22.62
C PRO A 337 -17.24 -6.50 -24.01
N ASP A 338 -18.07 -6.48 -25.05
CA ASP A 338 -17.66 -6.40 -26.45
C ASP A 338 -17.94 -4.99 -26.98
N TYR A 339 -16.95 -4.10 -26.86
CA TYR A 339 -17.08 -2.70 -27.25
C TYR A 339 -17.25 -2.49 -28.77
N ALA A 340 -16.92 -3.49 -29.61
CA ALA A 340 -17.18 -3.43 -31.04
C ALA A 340 -18.68 -3.61 -31.37
N LYS A 341 -19.45 -4.22 -30.45
CA LYS A 341 -20.92 -4.28 -30.51
C LYS A 341 -21.63 -3.09 -29.83
N ASP A 342 -20.90 -2.27 -29.08
CA ASP A 342 -21.40 -1.04 -28.46
C ASP A 342 -20.52 0.19 -28.83
N PRO A 343 -20.36 0.53 -30.12
CA PRO A 343 -19.44 1.58 -30.55
C PRO A 343 -19.83 2.98 -30.06
N GLU A 344 -21.12 3.21 -29.80
CA GLU A 344 -21.67 4.49 -29.30
C GLU A 344 -21.70 4.58 -27.76
N GLY A 345 -21.30 3.54 -27.02
CA GLY A 345 -21.29 3.55 -25.56
C GLY A 345 -22.68 3.56 -24.89
N LYS A 346 -23.68 2.99 -25.56
CA LYS A 346 -25.08 2.93 -25.10
C LYS A 346 -25.27 1.96 -23.93
N ALA A 347 -24.38 0.98 -23.75
CA ALA A 347 -24.36 0.10 -22.60
C ALA A 347 -23.22 0.46 -21.64
N VAL A 348 -21.98 0.54 -22.14
CA VAL A 348 -20.80 0.94 -21.35
C VAL A 348 -20.23 2.25 -21.93
N PRO A 349 -20.36 3.40 -21.25
CA PRO A 349 -19.97 4.71 -21.77
C PRO A 349 -18.54 4.74 -22.31
N THR A 350 -18.32 5.45 -23.42
CA THR A 350 -17.03 5.51 -24.13
C THR A 350 -15.89 6.09 -23.29
N ASP A 351 -16.24 6.94 -22.34
CA ASP A 351 -15.42 7.64 -21.36
C ASP A 351 -15.32 6.93 -20.00
N SER A 352 -15.96 5.76 -19.84
CA SER A 352 -15.91 5.02 -18.57
C SER A 352 -14.55 4.39 -18.28
N HIS A 353 -14.17 4.34 -17.00
CA HIS A 353 -12.85 3.91 -16.52
C HIS A 353 -12.40 2.55 -17.10
N ILE A 354 -13.27 1.52 -17.11
CA ILE A 354 -12.91 0.19 -17.63
C ILE A 354 -12.80 0.11 -19.17
N ARG A 355 -13.24 1.15 -19.89
CA ARG A 355 -13.27 1.22 -21.34
C ARG A 355 -12.13 2.09 -21.88
N LEU A 356 -11.82 3.19 -21.19
CA LEU A 356 -10.59 3.96 -21.41
C LEU A 356 -9.35 3.17 -20.98
N GLY A 357 -9.34 2.63 -19.76
CA GLY A 357 -8.20 1.89 -19.21
C GLY A 357 -7.96 0.50 -19.81
N ASN A 358 -8.92 -0.03 -20.58
CA ASN A 358 -8.76 -1.22 -21.40
C ASN A 358 -9.78 -1.21 -22.56
N PRO A 359 -9.44 -0.66 -23.75
CA PRO A 359 -10.32 -0.63 -24.92
C PRO A 359 -10.52 -1.99 -25.61
N ARG A 360 -9.85 -3.06 -25.15
CA ARG A 360 -9.98 -4.46 -25.62
C ARG A 360 -9.68 -4.73 -27.09
N ASP A 361 -9.11 -3.76 -27.82
CA ASP A 361 -8.70 -3.99 -29.21
C ASP A 361 -7.49 -4.95 -29.30
N PRO A 362 -7.25 -5.57 -30.48
CA PRO A 362 -6.20 -6.58 -30.62
C PRO A 362 -4.76 -6.08 -30.44
N GLU A 363 -4.47 -4.78 -30.55
CA GLU A 363 -3.12 -4.26 -30.31
C GLU A 363 -2.92 -3.90 -28.83
N PHE A 364 -3.94 -3.30 -28.18
CA PHE A 364 -3.95 -3.10 -26.73
C PHE A 364 -3.70 -4.41 -25.99
N MET A 365 -4.46 -5.45 -26.32
CA MET A 365 -4.39 -6.77 -25.66
C MET A 365 -3.05 -7.51 -25.87
N LYS A 366 -2.20 -7.09 -26.82
CA LYS A 366 -0.84 -7.64 -27.00
C LYS A 366 0.21 -6.95 -26.12
N LYS A 367 0.12 -5.62 -25.97
CA LYS A 367 1.24 -4.75 -25.59
C LYS A 367 1.02 -3.92 -24.33
N HIS A 368 -0.23 -3.60 -24.01
CA HIS A 368 -0.62 -2.58 -23.04
C HIS A 368 -1.32 -3.13 -21.79
N LEU A 369 -1.29 -4.46 -21.61
CA LEU A 369 -1.75 -5.11 -20.39
C LEU A 369 -0.78 -4.85 -19.22
N LEU A 370 -1.34 -4.65 -18.03
CA LEU A 370 -0.62 -4.51 -16.77
C LEU A 370 -1.37 -5.24 -15.65
N PHE A 371 -0.67 -5.58 -14.56
CA PHE A 371 -1.25 -6.26 -13.40
C PHE A 371 -1.37 -5.31 -12.21
N ARG A 372 -2.59 -5.10 -11.70
CA ARG A 372 -2.86 -4.15 -10.61
C ARG A 372 -2.97 -4.90 -9.28
N ARG A 373 -2.19 -4.48 -8.27
CA ARG A 373 -2.13 -5.05 -6.91
C ARG A 373 -2.35 -3.97 -5.84
N PRO A 374 -3.50 -3.27 -5.84
CA PRO A 374 -3.71 -2.10 -5.00
C PRO A 374 -4.04 -2.43 -3.54
N PHE A 375 -3.82 -1.46 -2.65
CA PHE A 375 -4.32 -1.45 -1.27
C PHE A 375 -5.16 -0.19 -1.02
N ASN A 376 -6.13 -0.23 -0.12
CA ASN A 376 -6.81 0.97 0.37
C ASN A 376 -6.00 1.59 1.52
N TYR A 377 -5.93 2.91 1.63
CA TYR A 377 -5.27 3.60 2.74
C TYR A 377 -6.26 4.42 3.58
N SER A 378 -5.88 4.72 4.82
CA SER A 378 -6.52 5.75 5.66
C SER A 378 -5.49 6.46 6.52
N MET A 379 -5.38 7.78 6.36
CA MET A 379 -4.56 8.68 7.19
C MET A 379 -5.41 9.48 8.19
N GLY A 380 -6.70 9.14 8.33
CA GLY A 380 -7.63 9.82 9.24
C GLY A 380 -8.32 11.01 8.58
N LEU A 381 -7.98 12.24 9.01
CA LEU A 381 -8.61 13.47 8.54
C LEU A 381 -7.61 14.41 7.87
N ALA A 382 -7.98 14.91 6.68
CA ALA A 382 -7.28 15.98 5.99
C ALA A 382 -7.49 17.33 6.70
N LYS A 383 -6.65 18.32 6.37
CA LYS A 383 -6.73 19.70 6.91
C LYS A 383 -8.09 20.40 6.65
N SER A 384 -8.90 19.90 5.72
CA SER A 384 -10.26 20.38 5.43
C SER A 384 -11.34 19.80 6.35
N GLY A 385 -11.01 18.85 7.24
CA GLY A 385 -11.97 18.12 8.07
C GLY A 385 -12.68 16.96 7.35
N GLN A 386 -12.37 16.74 6.06
CA GLN A 386 -12.73 15.55 5.32
C GLN A 386 -11.84 14.37 5.69
N LEU A 387 -12.27 13.15 5.36
CA LEU A 387 -11.45 11.95 5.38
C LEU A 387 -10.24 12.09 4.45
N ASP A 388 -9.08 11.62 4.92
CA ASP A 388 -7.90 11.39 4.08
C ASP A 388 -7.74 9.88 3.86
N VAL A 389 -8.39 9.41 2.80
CA VAL A 389 -8.53 8.00 2.45
C VAL A 389 -8.43 7.85 0.94
N GLY A 390 -8.06 6.66 0.47
CA GLY A 390 -7.93 6.42 -0.96
C GLY A 390 -7.27 5.09 -1.30
N LEU A 391 -6.58 5.08 -2.44
CA LEU A 391 -5.95 3.90 -3.02
C LEU A 391 -4.43 4.09 -3.13
N ILE A 392 -3.67 3.10 -2.64
CA ILE A 392 -2.28 2.86 -3.01
C ILE A 392 -2.31 1.93 -4.22
N LEU A 393 -2.37 2.51 -5.41
CA LEU A 393 -2.42 1.77 -6.66
C LEU A 393 -1.00 1.31 -7.04
N VAL A 394 -0.71 0.03 -6.78
CA VAL A 394 0.53 -0.64 -7.22
C VAL A 394 0.26 -1.40 -8.51
N MET A 395 1.14 -1.27 -9.49
CA MET A 395 0.99 -1.88 -10.82
C MET A 395 2.32 -2.47 -11.30
N TYR A 396 2.28 -3.70 -11.80
CA TYR A 396 3.42 -4.42 -12.35
C TYR A 396 3.26 -4.66 -13.85
N GLN A 397 4.35 -4.48 -14.60
CA GLN A 397 4.40 -4.65 -16.05
C GLN A 397 5.85 -4.86 -16.53
N ALA A 398 6.04 -5.58 -17.64
CA ALA A 398 7.37 -5.82 -18.22
C ALA A 398 8.03 -4.57 -18.84
N ASN A 399 7.22 -3.58 -19.21
CA ASN A 399 7.64 -2.29 -19.76
C ASN A 399 6.77 -1.15 -19.19
N LEU A 400 7.38 -0.19 -18.48
CA LEU A 400 6.66 0.93 -17.84
C LEU A 400 6.01 1.90 -18.83
N ALA A 401 6.62 2.11 -20.00
CA ALA A 401 6.10 3.03 -21.02
C ALA A 401 4.84 2.45 -21.69
N ASP A 402 4.84 1.15 -21.96
CA ASP A 402 3.71 0.44 -22.57
C ASP A 402 2.61 0.05 -21.57
N GLY A 403 2.95 -0.20 -20.31
CA GLY A 403 1.98 -0.45 -19.24
C GLY A 403 1.40 0.86 -18.69
N PHE A 404 1.67 1.15 -17.42
CA PHE A 404 1.02 2.24 -16.69
C PHE A 404 1.04 3.60 -17.43
N ILE A 405 2.15 4.00 -18.03
CA ILE A 405 2.24 5.34 -18.64
C ILE A 405 1.30 5.46 -19.86
N PHE A 406 1.19 4.42 -20.68
CA PHE A 406 0.23 4.40 -21.78
C PHE A 406 -1.21 4.42 -21.27
N VAL A 407 -1.54 3.53 -20.33
CA VAL A 407 -2.90 3.39 -19.77
C VAL A 407 -3.34 4.68 -19.04
N GLN A 408 -2.48 5.29 -18.23
CA GLN A 408 -2.80 6.55 -17.55
C GLN A 408 -3.02 7.70 -18.54
N ASN A 409 -2.36 7.71 -19.70
CA ASN A 409 -2.62 8.70 -20.74
C ASN A 409 -3.97 8.51 -21.45
N LEU A 410 -4.53 7.28 -21.48
CA LEU A 410 -5.90 7.03 -21.93
C LEU A 410 -6.95 7.45 -20.90
N LEU A 411 -6.57 7.46 -19.61
CA LEU A 411 -7.42 7.88 -18.49
C LEU A 411 -7.37 9.39 -18.20
N ASN A 412 -6.49 10.16 -18.87
CA ASN A 412 -6.47 11.62 -18.71
C ASN A 412 -7.83 12.22 -19.08
N LEU A 413 -8.37 13.07 -18.21
CA LEU A 413 -9.70 13.69 -18.33
C LEU A 413 -10.88 12.69 -18.22
N GLU A 414 -10.67 11.51 -17.62
CA GLU A 414 -11.78 10.60 -17.32
C GLU A 414 -12.76 11.21 -16.28
N PRO A 415 -14.07 10.89 -16.32
CA PRO A 415 -15.04 11.38 -15.34
C PRO A 415 -14.72 11.03 -13.87
N LEU A 416 -13.87 10.02 -13.64
CA LEU A 416 -13.40 9.67 -12.29
C LEU A 416 -12.48 10.75 -11.69
N GLU A 417 -11.84 11.60 -12.51
CA GLU A 417 -10.92 12.65 -12.05
C GLU A 417 -11.58 13.68 -11.10
N GLU A 418 -12.90 13.89 -11.17
CA GLU A 418 -13.64 14.73 -10.23
C GLU A 418 -13.66 14.15 -8.80
N TYR A 419 -13.50 12.83 -8.68
CA TYR A 419 -13.65 12.06 -7.44
C TYR A 419 -12.31 11.56 -6.87
N ILE A 420 -11.21 11.72 -7.60
CA ILE A 420 -9.86 11.27 -7.19
C ILE A 420 -8.79 12.36 -7.38
N SER A 421 -7.70 12.28 -6.63
CA SER A 421 -6.51 13.11 -6.89
C SER A 421 -5.21 12.38 -6.54
N PRO A 422 -4.36 12.06 -7.54
CA PRO A 422 -3.02 11.51 -7.31
C PRO A 422 -2.10 12.57 -6.69
N PHE A 423 -1.44 12.23 -5.57
CA PHE A 423 -0.56 13.16 -4.85
C PHE A 423 0.82 12.57 -4.48
N GLY A 424 1.07 11.31 -4.76
CA GLY A 424 2.32 10.63 -4.42
C GLY A 424 2.48 9.29 -5.13
N GLY A 425 3.52 8.54 -4.78
CA GLY A 425 3.90 7.28 -5.39
C GLY A 425 5.31 7.33 -5.96
N GLY A 426 5.54 6.67 -7.09
CA GLY A 426 6.85 6.68 -7.76
C GLY A 426 7.01 5.56 -8.78
N TYR A 427 8.06 5.65 -9.57
CA TYR A 427 8.42 4.63 -10.56
C TYR A 427 9.70 3.91 -10.17
N PHE A 428 9.62 2.58 -10.06
CA PHE A 428 10.70 1.72 -9.64
C PHE A 428 10.85 0.52 -10.57
N PHE A 429 12.04 -0.07 -10.62
CA PHE A 429 12.28 -1.36 -11.23
C PHE A 429 12.42 -2.42 -10.14
N THR A 430 11.44 -3.32 -10.02
CA THR A 430 11.51 -4.48 -9.14
C THR A 430 12.58 -5.43 -9.64
N LEU A 431 13.55 -5.70 -8.77
CA LEU A 431 14.71 -6.53 -9.07
C LEU A 431 14.28 -7.97 -9.45
N PRO A 432 15.08 -8.71 -10.23
CA PRO A 432 14.88 -10.15 -10.40
C PRO A 432 14.87 -10.90 -9.06
N GLY A 433 14.40 -12.14 -9.07
CA GLY A 433 14.50 -13.02 -7.92
C GLY A 433 15.95 -13.36 -7.54
N VAL A 434 16.13 -14.01 -6.40
CA VAL A 434 17.45 -14.32 -5.82
C VAL A 434 17.57 -15.81 -5.51
N GLU A 435 18.76 -16.37 -5.73
CA GLU A 435 19.11 -17.74 -5.34
C GLU A 435 19.78 -17.76 -3.95
N LYS A 436 19.61 -18.85 -3.20
CA LYS A 436 20.17 -19.02 -1.86
C LYS A 436 21.70 -18.87 -1.86
N GLY A 437 22.21 -17.90 -1.09
CA GLY A 437 23.64 -17.56 -1.02
C GLY A 437 24.07 -16.43 -1.95
N SER A 438 23.18 -15.95 -2.83
CA SER A 438 23.29 -14.64 -3.52
C SER A 438 22.53 -13.56 -2.73
N PHE A 439 22.49 -12.33 -3.26
CA PHE A 439 21.67 -11.24 -2.71
C PHE A 439 20.86 -10.51 -3.79
N LEU A 440 19.77 -9.85 -3.40
CA LEU A 440 18.94 -9.06 -4.32
C LEU A 440 19.78 -7.94 -4.97
N GLY A 441 19.65 -7.77 -6.28
CA GLY A 441 20.43 -6.78 -7.03
C GLY A 441 21.88 -7.17 -7.29
N GLN A 442 22.31 -8.39 -6.95
CA GLN A 442 23.68 -8.87 -7.24
C GLN A 442 24.04 -8.76 -8.73
N SER A 443 23.10 -9.02 -9.65
CA SER A 443 23.29 -8.89 -11.10
C SER A 443 23.49 -7.44 -11.59
N LEU A 444 22.99 -6.45 -10.85
CA LEU A 444 23.22 -5.02 -11.11
C LEU A 444 24.58 -4.56 -10.56
N LEU A 445 24.96 -5.07 -9.39
CA LEU A 445 26.00 -4.48 -8.54
C LEU A 445 27.37 -5.18 -8.65
N LEU A 446 27.42 -6.46 -8.98
CA LEU A 446 28.66 -7.23 -9.17
C LEU A 446 28.79 -7.65 -10.64
N ASP A 447 29.49 -6.85 -11.43
CA ASP A 447 29.76 -7.16 -12.84
C ASP A 447 30.52 -8.48 -13.01
N LYS A 448 30.27 -9.11 -14.17
CA LYS A 448 31.04 -10.22 -14.73
C LYS A 448 31.64 -9.78 -16.07
#